data_AF-A0A349Y421-F1
#
_entry.id   AF-A0A349Y421-F1
#
_cell.length_a   1.000
_cell.length_b   1.000
_cell.length_c   1.000
_cell.angle_alpha   90.00
_cell.angle_beta   90.00
_cell.angle_gamma   90.00
#
_symmetry.space_group_name_H-M   'P 1'
#
loop_
_entity.id
_entity.type
_entity.pdbx_description
1 polymer ?
#
loop_
_entity_poly.entity_id
_entity_poly.type
_entity_poly.pdbx_seq_one_letter_code
_entity_poly.pdbx_strand_id
1 'polypeptide(L)' 'WATVWRRNFNEGELRVRLNTDPHAPANFRANGAPSNMPAYAQAFECKAGDAMVRADDKRVVIW' A
#
# COMPACT_ATOMS: atom_id res chain seq x y z
N TRP A 1 10.61 -3.36 4.22
CA TRP A 1 9.13 -3.39 4.24
C TRP A 1 8.55 -4.09 3.02
N ALA A 2 8.62 -3.51 1.81
CA ALA A 2 7.95 -4.08 0.63
C ALA A 2 8.29 -5.55 0.33
N THR A 3 9.54 -5.96 0.53
CA THR A 3 9.99 -7.35 0.31
C THR A 3 9.30 -8.39 1.19
N VAL A 4 8.86 -8.01 2.41
CA VAL A 4 8.13 -8.93 3.30
C VAL A 4 6.71 -9.24 2.81
N TRP A 5 6.18 -8.39 1.92
CA TRP A 5 4.86 -8.55 1.31
C TRP A 5 4.91 -9.21 -0.07
N ARG A 6 6.07 -9.71 -0.52
CA ARG A 6 6.19 -10.39 -1.81
C ARG A 6 5.38 -11.70 -1.79
N ARG A 7 4.15 -11.64 -2.28
CA ARG A 7 3.22 -12.76 -2.38
C ARG A 7 2.30 -12.55 -3.57
N ASN A 8 1.95 -13.64 -4.26
CA ASN A 8 0.93 -13.65 -5.29
C ASN A 8 -0.06 -14.78 -5.00
N PHE A 9 -1.30 -14.61 -5.43
CA PHE A 9 -2.38 -15.58 -5.23
C PHE A 9 -2.99 -15.92 -6.59
N ASN A 10 -3.44 -17.15 -6.77
CA ASN A 10 -4.32 -17.46 -7.89
C ASN A 10 -5.71 -16.82 -7.67
N GLU A 11 -6.51 -16.70 -8.73
CA GLU A 11 -7.80 -16.01 -8.66
C GLU A 11 -8.77 -16.63 -7.64
N GLY A 12 -8.81 -17.97 -7.57
CA GLY A 12 -9.70 -18.69 -6.64
C GLY A 12 -9.34 -18.40 -5.19
N GLU A 13 -8.06 -18.50 -4.84
CA GLU A 13 -7.57 -18.18 -3.50
C GLU A 13 -7.78 -16.70 -3.16
N LEU A 14 -7.50 -15.79 -4.12
CA LEU A 14 -7.71 -14.37 -3.91
C LEU A 14 -9.19 -14.07 -3.60
N ARG A 15 -10.13 -14.67 -4.33
CA ARG A 15 -11.57 -14.53 -4.07
C ARG A 15 -11.94 -15.04 -2.68
N VAL A 16 -11.39 -16.17 -2.23
CA VAL A 16 -11.64 -16.67 -0.86
C VAL A 16 -11.12 -15.68 0.18
N ARG A 17 -9.85 -15.25 0.05
CA ARG A 17 -9.22 -14.34 1.01
C ARG A 17 -9.92 -12.99 1.11
N LEU A 18 -10.40 -12.45 -0.01
CA LEU A 18 -11.18 -11.20 0.00
C LEU A 18 -12.45 -11.30 0.85
N ASN A 19 -12.99 -12.50 1.05
CA ASN A 19 -14.20 -12.74 1.85
C ASN A 19 -13.91 -13.19 3.28
N THR A 20 -12.74 -13.78 3.56
CA THR A 20 -12.47 -14.45 4.85
C THR A 20 -11.29 -13.89 5.63
N ASP A 21 -10.32 -13.24 4.97
CA ASP A 21 -9.13 -12.70 5.60
C ASP A 21 -9.38 -11.21 5.94
N PRO A 22 -9.30 -10.79 7.22
CA PRO A 22 -9.49 -9.39 7.59
C PRO A 22 -8.35 -8.50 7.09
N HIS A 23 -7.24 -9.07 6.62
CA HIS A 23 -6.10 -8.30 6.13
C HIS A 23 -6.26 -7.95 4.65
N ALA A 24 -5.90 -6.72 4.30
CA ALA A 24 -5.81 -6.30 2.90
C ALA A 24 -4.82 -7.19 2.12
N PRO A 25 -5.05 -7.43 0.80
CA PRO A 25 -4.10 -8.13 -0.04
C PRO A 25 -2.69 -7.51 -0.01
N ALA A 26 -1.68 -8.36 -0.23
CA ALA A 26 -0.28 -8.02 0.07
C ALA A 26 0.24 -6.78 -0.67
N ASN A 27 -0.17 -6.56 -1.93
CA ASN A 27 0.16 -5.38 -2.71
C ASN A 27 -0.38 -4.08 -2.08
N PHE A 28 -1.60 -4.10 -1.54
CA PHE A 28 -2.16 -2.95 -0.82
C PHE A 28 -1.45 -2.71 0.51
N ARG A 29 -0.97 -3.75 1.19
CA ARG A 29 -0.16 -3.59 2.43
C ARG A 29 1.23 -3.03 2.13
N ALA A 30 1.82 -3.43 1.01
CA ALA A 30 3.10 -2.92 0.56
C ALA A 30 3.02 -1.43 0.18
N ASN A 31 1.96 -1.02 -0.54
CA ASN A 31 1.88 0.32 -1.12
C ASN A 31 1.06 1.30 -0.27
N GLY A 32 0.01 0.84 0.39
CA GLY A 32 -0.97 1.68 1.06
C GLY A 32 -0.37 2.56 2.15
N ALA A 33 0.37 1.96 3.08
CA ALA A 33 0.97 2.70 4.20
C ALA A 33 2.08 3.67 3.74
N PRO A 34 3.08 3.26 2.92
CA PRO A 34 4.11 4.19 2.46
C PRO A 34 3.57 5.38 1.65
N SER A 35 2.47 5.21 0.89
CA SER A 35 1.88 6.31 0.15
C SER A 35 1.22 7.42 0.99
N ASN A 36 1.05 7.20 2.30
CA ASN A 36 0.63 8.24 3.25
C ASN A 36 1.83 8.97 3.89
N MET A 37 3.06 8.53 3.65
CA MET A 37 4.24 9.00 4.38
C MET A 37 5.04 10.00 3.53
N PRO A 38 5.20 11.26 3.99
CA PRO A 38 6.11 12.21 3.33
C PRO A 38 7.55 11.68 3.21
N ALA A 39 8.00 10.92 4.21
CA ALA A 39 9.31 10.28 4.22
C ALA A 39 9.51 9.29 3.05
N TYR A 40 8.44 8.61 2.60
CA TYR A 40 8.54 7.75 1.42
C TYR A 40 8.78 8.58 0.16
N ALA A 41 7.99 9.65 -0.05
CA ALA A 41 8.16 10.53 -1.19
C ALA A 41 9.57 11.15 -1.23
N GLN A 42 10.10 11.55 -0.07
CA GLN A 42 11.46 12.07 0.05
C GLN A 42 12.52 11.00 -0.28
N ALA A 43 12.40 9.80 0.27
CA ALA A 43 13.40 8.74 0.09
C ALA A 43 13.52 8.24 -1.36
N PHE A 44 12.45 8.37 -2.14
CA PHE A 44 12.37 7.93 -3.53
C PHE A 44 12.27 9.09 -4.53
N GLU A 45 12.50 10.33 -4.07
CA GLU A 45 12.45 11.55 -4.88
C GLU A 45 11.14 11.69 -5.71
N CYS A 46 10.03 11.23 -5.14
CA CYS A 46 8.73 11.31 -5.80
C CYS A 46 8.22 12.75 -5.86
N LYS A 47 7.53 13.07 -6.94
CA LYS A 47 6.89 14.36 -7.19
C LYS A 47 5.41 14.30 -6.83
N ALA A 48 4.82 15.48 -6.63
CA ALA A 48 3.37 15.59 -6.49
C ALA A 48 2.68 15.03 -7.74
N GLY A 49 1.70 14.14 -7.54
CA GLY A 49 0.98 13.47 -8.62
C GLY A 49 1.53 12.09 -9.00
N ASP A 50 2.71 11.71 -8.51
CA ASP A 50 3.21 10.34 -8.70
C ASP A 50 2.30 9.32 -8.00
N ALA A 51 2.19 8.12 -8.57
CA ALA A 51 1.23 7.11 -8.12
C ALA A 51 1.34 6.74 -6.63
N MET A 52 2.54 6.84 -6.06
CA MET A 52 2.80 6.55 -4.66
C MET A 52 2.66 7.76 -3.72
N VAL A 53 2.30 8.95 -4.22
CA VAL A 53 2.18 10.17 -3.43
C VAL A 53 0.72 10.57 -3.32
N ARG A 54 0.13 10.40 -2.14
CA ARG A 54 -1.19 11.01 -1.86
C ARG A 54 -1.03 12.50 -1.62
N ALA A 55 -2.01 13.26 -2.10
CA ALA A 55 -2.17 14.67 -1.77
C ALA A 55 -2.38 14.82 -0.25
N ASP A 56 -1.94 15.96 0.30
CA ASP A 56 -1.90 16.18 1.75
C ASP A 56 -3.28 16.02 2.42
N ASP A 57 -4.34 16.46 1.74
CA ASP A 57 -5.75 16.33 2.17
C ASP A 57 -6.31 14.90 2.11
N LYS A 58 -5.59 13.98 1.46
CA LYS A 58 -5.98 12.56 1.29
C LYS A 58 -5.07 11.61 2.06
N ARG A 59 -4.06 12.11 2.77
CA ARG A 59 -3.19 11.29 3.61
C ARG A 59 -3.91 10.94 4.91
N VAL A 60 -3.80 9.67 5.28
CA VAL A 60 -4.28 9.19 6.59
C VAL A 60 -3.10 9.19 7.57
N VAL A 61 -3.24 9.95 8.65
CA VAL A 61 -2.30 10.03 9.78
C VAL A 61 -3.09 9.77 11.06
N ILE A 62 -2.63 8.84 11.89
CA ILE A 62 -3.37 8.38 13.08
C ILE A 62 -2.67 8.81 14.37
N TRP A 63 -1.35 8.68 14.41
CA TRP A 63 -0.51 8.96 15.57
C TRP A 63 0.22 10.28 15.40
#